data_AF-A0A8T4M9S6-F1
#
_entry.id   AF-A0A8T4M9S6-F1
#
_cell.length_a   1.000
_cell.length_b   1.000
_cell.length_c   1.000
_cell.angle_alpha   90.00
_cell.angle_beta   90.00
_cell.angle_gamma   90.00
#
_symmetry.space_group_name_H-M   'P 1'
#
loop_
_entity.id
_entity.type
_entity.pdbx_description
1 polymer ?
#
loop_
_entity_poly.entity_id
_entity_poly.type
_entity_poly.pdbx_seq_one_letter_code
_entity_poly.pdbx_strand_id
1 'polypeptide(L)'
;FPLVEIHEIIHVFGLGHIYDDNKKIMYPILFRIKSCEIDSIDENTNNCLKNIYSDNKLEGNCSDLEMYPWPEENYFLDDFKWDKLPVTYSISNCVDKQKNYLQKAERILENFSGYELYEFSLDEENSQVNFYCANSTDESLLNFEADSWSESNYFVAAQPNFVFEDETIKKVKITLFSQNKECGGIELHELLHGLGLRNHYGYWMFYEESLCLDDGVIDRESISKIKEIYGLE
;
A
#
# COMPACT_ATOMS: atom_id res chain seq x y z
N PHE A 1 -0.42 21.76 -16.88
CA PHE A 1 -1.80 21.50 -16.46
C PHE A 1 -1.82 21.63 -14.94
N PRO A 2 -2.53 22.58 -14.33
CA PRO A 2 -2.54 22.77 -12.88
C PRO A 2 -3.38 21.67 -12.23
N LEU A 3 -2.83 20.45 -12.19
CA LEU A 3 -3.58 19.24 -11.88
C LEU A 3 -4.23 19.32 -10.51
N VAL A 4 -3.44 19.65 -9.48
CA VAL A 4 -3.92 19.71 -8.10
C VAL A 4 -5.01 20.75 -7.98
N GLU A 5 -4.79 21.96 -8.50
CA GLU A 5 -5.78 23.01 -8.41
C GLU A 5 -7.08 22.65 -9.14
N ILE A 6 -7.00 22.01 -10.30
CA ILE A 6 -8.19 21.56 -11.03
C ILE A 6 -8.88 20.41 -10.27
N HIS A 7 -8.13 19.45 -9.73
CA HIS A 7 -8.66 18.34 -8.92
C HIS A 7 -9.44 18.86 -7.70
N GLU A 8 -8.86 19.78 -6.93
CA GLU A 8 -9.52 20.40 -5.79
C GLU A 8 -10.76 21.21 -6.20
N ILE A 9 -10.69 21.92 -7.33
CA ILE A 9 -11.87 22.63 -7.88
C ILE A 9 -12.97 21.63 -8.24
N ILE A 10 -12.63 20.46 -8.77
CA ILE A 10 -13.63 19.45 -9.13
C ILE A 10 -14.32 18.87 -7.88
N HIS A 11 -13.63 18.71 -6.76
CA HIS A 11 -14.25 18.34 -5.47
C HIS A 11 -15.32 19.34 -5.02
N VAL A 12 -15.17 20.64 -5.33
CA VAL A 12 -16.20 21.66 -5.02
C VAL A 12 -17.53 21.36 -5.71
N PHE A 13 -17.52 20.64 -6.84
CA PHE A 13 -18.72 20.21 -7.55
C PHE A 13 -19.32 18.90 -7.01
N GLY A 14 -18.79 18.37 -5.90
CA GLY A 14 -19.31 17.18 -5.23
C GLY A 14 -18.84 15.85 -5.82
N LEU A 15 -17.82 15.89 -6.69
CA LEU A 15 -17.18 14.67 -7.19
C LEU A 15 -16.21 14.11 -6.15
N GLY A 16 -16.26 12.79 -5.93
CA GLY A 16 -15.28 12.07 -5.11
C GLY A 16 -14.10 11.58 -5.94
N HIS A 17 -13.21 10.83 -5.29
CA HIS A 17 -12.09 10.17 -5.96
C HIS A 17 -12.55 8.98 -6.83
N ILE A 18 -11.84 8.78 -7.95
CA ILE A 18 -12.00 7.67 -8.88
C ILE A 18 -10.76 6.78 -8.79
N TYR A 19 -10.90 5.52 -8.37
CA TYR A 19 -9.76 4.63 -8.05
C TYR A 19 -9.42 3.60 -9.15
N ASP A 20 -10.22 3.52 -10.21
CA ASP A 20 -10.07 2.48 -11.25
C ASP A 20 -8.93 2.78 -12.25
N ASP A 21 -8.50 4.03 -12.35
CA ASP A 21 -7.48 4.47 -13.31
C ASP A 21 -6.67 5.65 -12.77
N ASN A 22 -5.36 5.41 -12.59
CA ASN A 22 -4.42 6.39 -12.05
C ASN A 22 -4.08 7.55 -13.00
N LYS A 23 -4.65 7.56 -14.21
CA LYS A 23 -4.52 8.63 -15.21
C LYS A 23 -5.72 9.57 -15.25
N LYS A 24 -6.76 9.32 -14.44
CA LYS A 24 -7.92 10.20 -14.34
C LYS A 24 -7.64 11.35 -13.40
N ILE A 25 -8.21 12.52 -13.70
CA ILE A 25 -7.97 13.72 -12.90
C ILE A 25 -8.50 13.58 -11.47
N MET A 26 -9.56 12.80 -11.27
CA MET A 26 -10.12 12.52 -9.95
C MET A 26 -9.47 11.32 -9.26
N TYR A 27 -8.37 10.78 -9.79
CA TYR A 27 -7.56 9.84 -9.03
C TYR A 27 -6.90 10.57 -7.85
N PRO A 28 -6.86 9.98 -6.64
CA PRO A 28 -6.25 10.61 -5.47
C PRO A 28 -4.82 11.08 -5.76
N ILE A 29 -4.57 12.37 -5.52
CA ILE A 29 -3.24 12.95 -5.72
C ILE A 29 -2.36 12.65 -4.51
N LEU A 30 -1.86 11.43 -4.44
CA LEU A 30 -1.01 10.98 -3.32
C LEU A 30 0.48 11.25 -3.57
N PHE A 31 0.89 11.33 -4.84
CA PHE A 31 2.29 11.55 -5.21
C PHE A 31 2.44 12.55 -6.36
N ARG A 32 3.38 13.50 -6.23
CA ARG A 32 3.68 14.50 -7.28
C ARG A 32 4.12 13.88 -8.61
N ILE A 33 4.69 12.68 -8.63
CA ILE A 33 5.25 12.07 -9.85
C ILE A 33 4.17 11.74 -10.90
N LYS A 34 2.98 11.28 -10.49
CA LYS A 34 1.89 10.95 -11.42
C LYS A 34 1.18 12.17 -11.99
N SER A 35 1.41 13.35 -11.40
CA SER A 35 0.75 14.59 -11.84
C SER A 35 1.16 15.05 -13.24
N CYS A 36 2.26 14.53 -13.78
CA CYS A 36 2.78 14.91 -15.09
C CYS A 36 2.15 14.16 -16.27
N GLU A 37 1.44 13.05 -16.02
CA GLU A 37 0.80 12.26 -17.09
C GLU A 37 -0.61 12.72 -17.43
N ILE A 38 -1.23 13.51 -16.53
CA ILE A 38 -2.59 14.03 -16.71
C ILE A 38 -2.48 15.44 -17.29
N ASP A 39 -2.89 15.58 -18.55
CA ASP A 39 -2.86 16.85 -19.29
C ASP A 39 -4.25 17.45 -19.54
N SER A 40 -5.30 16.72 -19.17
CA SER A 40 -6.70 17.07 -19.42
C SER A 40 -7.65 16.42 -18.40
N ILE A 41 -8.86 16.98 -18.28
CA ILE A 41 -9.97 16.36 -17.54
C ILE A 41 -10.49 15.21 -18.41
N ASP A 42 -10.57 13.99 -17.85
CA ASP A 42 -11.06 12.83 -18.59
C ASP A 42 -12.51 13.00 -19.06
N GLU A 43 -12.88 12.31 -20.14
CA GLU A 43 -14.17 12.49 -20.81
C GLU A 43 -15.36 12.24 -19.85
N ASN A 44 -15.26 11.24 -18.99
CA ASN A 44 -16.33 10.88 -18.07
C ASN A 44 -16.52 11.95 -16.99
N THR A 45 -15.43 12.42 -16.38
CA THR A 45 -15.45 13.55 -15.44
C THR A 45 -15.98 14.82 -16.11
N ASN A 46 -15.55 15.11 -17.34
CA ASN A 46 -16.03 16.29 -18.09
C ASN A 46 -17.52 16.20 -18.41
N ASN A 47 -18.02 15.04 -18.81
CA ASN A 47 -19.45 14.83 -19.07
C ASN A 47 -20.29 14.94 -17.79
N CYS A 48 -19.79 14.40 -16.67
CA CYS A 48 -20.38 14.59 -15.36
C CYS A 48 -20.47 16.08 -14.97
N LEU A 49 -19.39 16.84 -15.11
CA LEU A 49 -19.38 18.27 -14.83
C LEU A 49 -20.37 19.05 -15.69
N LYS A 50 -20.49 18.71 -16.98
CA LYS A 50 -21.51 19.30 -17.88
C LYS A 50 -22.93 18.95 -17.46
N ASN A 51 -23.15 17.72 -16.97
CA ASN A 51 -24.46 17.31 -16.47
C ASN A 51 -24.83 18.08 -15.21
N ILE A 52 -23.94 18.13 -14.21
CA ILE A 52 -24.12 18.91 -12.98
C ILE A 52 -24.35 20.38 -13.29
N TYR A 53 -23.60 20.95 -14.24
CA TYR A 53 -23.65 22.36 -14.61
C TYR A 53 -24.44 22.58 -15.91
N SER A 54 -25.67 22.06 -15.98
CA SER A 54 -26.59 22.33 -17.07
C SER A 54 -27.38 23.63 -16.81
N ASP A 55 -27.53 24.46 -17.86
CA ASP A 55 -28.33 25.71 -17.82
C ASP A 55 -27.96 26.72 -16.69
N ASN A 56 -26.68 26.84 -16.34
CA ASN A 56 -26.16 27.68 -15.24
C ASN A 56 -26.78 27.36 -13.87
N LYS A 57 -27.24 26.13 -13.68
CA LYS A 57 -27.74 25.63 -12.40
C LYS A 57 -27.02 24.35 -12.03
N LEU A 58 -26.96 24.08 -10.74
CA LEU A 58 -26.51 22.79 -10.21
C LEU A 58 -27.71 21.83 -10.23
N GLU A 59 -27.94 21.20 -11.38
CA GLU A 59 -29.02 20.21 -11.59
C GLU A 59 -28.39 18.92 -12.15
N GLY A 60 -28.58 17.76 -11.50
CA GLY A 60 -28.04 16.47 -11.96
C GLY A 60 -27.24 15.69 -10.91
N ASN A 61 -26.74 14.51 -11.27
CA ASN A 61 -25.80 13.72 -10.49
C ASN A 61 -24.82 12.98 -11.43
N CYS A 62 -23.83 12.29 -10.86
CA CYS A 62 -22.85 11.52 -11.62
C CYS A 62 -22.90 10.05 -11.27
N SER A 63 -24.09 9.46 -11.33
CA SER A 63 -24.33 8.04 -11.02
C SER A 63 -23.50 7.06 -11.86
N ASP A 64 -23.06 7.50 -13.04
CA ASP A 64 -22.33 6.65 -14.00
C ASP A 64 -20.81 6.66 -13.77
N LEU A 65 -20.33 7.54 -12.89
CA LEU A 65 -18.95 7.50 -12.41
C LEU A 65 -18.93 6.66 -11.15
N GLU A 66 -18.10 5.61 -11.14
CA GLU A 66 -17.79 4.84 -9.93
C GLU A 66 -16.96 5.70 -8.97
N MET A 67 -17.63 6.66 -8.35
CA MET A 67 -17.08 7.50 -7.30
C MET A 67 -17.22 6.76 -5.98
N TYR A 68 -16.11 6.61 -5.28
CA TYR A 68 -16.15 6.10 -3.93
C TYR A 68 -16.36 7.27 -2.95
N PRO A 69 -17.20 7.10 -1.91
CA PRO A 69 -17.28 8.09 -0.84
C PRO A 69 -15.89 8.30 -0.24
N TRP A 70 -15.56 9.54 0.14
CA TRP A 70 -14.30 9.99 0.76
C TRP A 70 -13.70 8.91 1.68
N PRO A 71 -12.70 8.14 1.19
CA PRO A 71 -12.14 7.05 1.99
C PRO A 71 -11.30 7.57 3.16
N GLU A 72 -10.84 8.82 3.05
CA GLU A 72 -10.13 9.58 4.09
C GLU A 72 -10.93 9.78 5.39
N GLU A 73 -12.25 9.56 5.40
CA GLU A 73 -13.10 9.74 6.60
C GLU A 73 -13.42 8.44 7.37
N ASN A 74 -13.04 7.24 6.88
CA ASN A 74 -13.47 5.97 7.51
C ASN A 74 -12.38 4.91 7.76
N TYR A 75 -11.11 5.19 7.47
CA TYR A 75 -10.06 4.20 7.72
C TYR A 75 -9.46 4.31 9.11
N PHE A 76 -10.15 3.75 10.11
CA PHE A 76 -9.42 2.96 11.10
C PHE A 76 -9.06 1.66 10.38
N LEU A 77 -7.85 1.58 9.84
CA LEU A 77 -7.32 0.31 9.34
C LEU A 77 -7.01 -0.52 10.57
N ASP A 78 -8.00 -1.24 11.09
CA ASP A 78 -7.75 -2.09 12.23
C ASP A 78 -6.72 -3.15 11.83
N ASP A 79 -5.70 -3.33 12.67
CA ASP A 79 -4.79 -4.45 12.52
C ASP A 79 -5.59 -5.75 12.58
N PHE A 80 -5.08 -6.76 11.90
CA PHE A 80 -5.70 -8.08 11.88
C PHE A 80 -4.74 -9.14 12.36
N LYS A 81 -5.24 -10.37 12.49
CA LYS A 81 -4.42 -11.55 12.74
C LYS A 81 -4.82 -12.68 11.83
N TRP A 82 -3.85 -13.51 11.49
CA TRP A 82 -4.12 -14.81 10.92
C TRP A 82 -4.61 -15.77 12.00
N ASP A 83 -5.45 -16.73 11.62
CA ASP A 83 -5.96 -17.76 12.53
C ASP A 83 -4.86 -18.66 13.11
N LYS A 84 -3.73 -18.75 12.41
CA LYS A 84 -2.59 -19.59 12.80
C LYS A 84 -1.26 -18.95 12.44
N LEU A 85 -0.25 -19.30 13.24
CA LEU A 85 1.17 -19.17 12.92
C LEU A 85 1.77 -20.58 12.70
N PRO A 86 2.84 -20.72 11.90
CA PRO A 86 3.42 -19.67 11.05
C PRO A 86 2.49 -19.27 9.89
N VAL A 87 2.64 -18.04 9.41
CA VAL A 87 1.96 -17.52 8.21
C VAL A 87 2.68 -18.03 6.98
N THR A 88 1.96 -18.60 6.02
CA THR A 88 2.59 -19.05 4.77
C THR A 88 2.87 -17.87 3.85
N TYR A 89 4.08 -17.80 3.29
CA TYR A 89 4.43 -16.78 2.32
C TYR A 89 5.13 -17.33 1.07
N SER A 90 4.95 -16.67 -0.07
CA SER A 90 5.69 -16.98 -1.31
C SER A 90 6.36 -15.74 -1.90
N ILE A 91 7.34 -15.96 -2.79
CA ILE A 91 8.06 -14.89 -3.49
C ILE A 91 8.08 -15.17 -5.00
N SER A 92 7.64 -14.19 -5.79
CA SER A 92 7.45 -14.32 -7.23
C SER A 92 8.12 -13.17 -7.99
N ASN A 93 8.73 -13.47 -9.13
CA ASN A 93 9.34 -12.50 -10.05
C ASN A 93 10.46 -11.61 -9.46
N CYS A 94 11.03 -12.00 -8.33
CA CYS A 94 12.13 -11.27 -7.67
C CYS A 94 13.51 -11.80 -8.07
N VAL A 95 14.49 -10.89 -8.17
CA VAL A 95 15.92 -11.25 -8.22
C VAL A 95 16.39 -11.88 -6.92
N ASP A 96 17.45 -12.71 -6.99
CA ASP A 96 17.96 -13.45 -5.83
C ASP A 96 18.37 -12.55 -4.66
N LYS A 97 18.85 -11.34 -4.95
CA LYS A 97 19.19 -10.35 -3.94
C LYS A 97 17.98 -10.00 -3.05
N GLN A 98 16.83 -9.73 -3.65
CA GLN A 98 15.59 -9.39 -2.95
C GLN A 98 15.04 -10.58 -2.16
N LYS A 99 15.12 -11.80 -2.73
CA LYS A 99 14.74 -13.04 -2.03
C LYS A 99 15.57 -13.23 -0.76
N ASN A 100 16.88 -12.99 -0.85
CA ASN A 100 17.78 -13.08 0.30
C ASN A 100 17.45 -12.03 1.37
N TYR A 101 17.02 -10.83 0.99
CA TYR A 101 16.59 -9.82 1.96
C TYR A 101 15.28 -10.21 2.67
N LEU A 102 14.28 -10.74 1.96
CA LEU A 102 13.07 -11.28 2.58
C LEU A 102 13.39 -12.38 3.59
N GLN A 103 14.23 -13.34 3.21
CA GLN A 103 14.67 -14.41 4.13
C GLN A 103 15.52 -13.90 5.31
N LYS A 104 16.32 -12.84 5.12
CA LYS A 104 17.07 -12.21 6.22
C LYS A 104 16.11 -11.49 7.15
N ALA A 105 15.12 -10.77 6.62
CA ALA A 105 14.12 -10.03 7.37
C ALA A 105 13.23 -10.96 8.20
N GLU A 106 12.77 -12.07 7.63
CA GLU A 106 12.07 -13.16 8.33
C GLU A 106 12.85 -13.59 9.59
N ARG A 107 14.12 -13.98 9.42
CA ARG A 107 14.97 -14.41 10.54
C ARG A 107 15.13 -13.35 11.61
N ILE A 108 15.18 -12.08 11.22
CA ILE A 108 15.27 -10.97 12.18
C ILE A 108 13.98 -10.89 13.00
N LEU A 109 12.80 -10.91 12.37
CA LEU A 109 11.50 -10.89 13.06
C LEU A 109 11.35 -12.05 14.04
N GLU A 110 11.71 -13.26 13.61
CA GLU A 110 11.62 -14.45 14.45
C GLU A 110 12.58 -14.39 15.63
N ASN A 111 13.79 -13.85 15.43
CA ASN A 111 14.77 -13.70 16.50
C ASN A 111 14.34 -12.64 17.53
N PHE A 112 13.66 -11.56 17.10
CA PHE A 112 13.13 -10.55 18.00
C PHE A 112 11.84 -10.98 18.71
N SER A 113 10.97 -11.71 18.01
CA SER A 113 9.73 -12.22 18.60
C SER A 113 9.99 -13.41 19.53
N GLY A 114 10.94 -14.29 19.17
CA GLY A 114 11.18 -15.57 19.83
C GLY A 114 10.27 -16.70 19.34
N TYR A 115 9.54 -16.50 18.23
CA TYR A 115 8.58 -17.44 17.67
C TYR A 115 8.81 -17.62 16.17
N GLU A 116 8.39 -18.78 15.66
CA GLU A 116 8.27 -19.04 14.22
C GLU A 116 7.03 -18.30 13.72
N LEU A 117 7.25 -17.27 12.91
CA LEU A 117 6.19 -16.36 12.45
C LEU A 117 5.79 -16.65 11.00
N TYR A 118 6.73 -17.18 10.21
CA TYR A 118 6.56 -17.38 8.78
C TYR A 118 6.99 -18.79 8.35
N GLU A 119 6.37 -19.26 7.28
CA GLU A 119 6.75 -20.50 6.60
C GLU A 119 6.80 -20.23 5.09
N PHE A 120 7.96 -20.42 4.48
CA PHE A 120 8.10 -20.28 3.04
C PHE A 120 7.37 -21.40 2.29
N SER A 121 6.56 -21.01 1.31
CA SER A 121 5.78 -21.90 0.45
C SER A 121 6.09 -21.65 -1.03
N LEU A 122 6.22 -22.74 -1.79
CA LEU A 122 6.29 -22.70 -3.26
C LEU A 122 4.91 -22.57 -3.92
N ASP A 123 3.84 -22.75 -3.15
CA ASP A 123 2.46 -22.63 -3.62
C ASP A 123 1.99 -21.18 -3.50
N GLU A 124 2.14 -20.42 -4.59
CA GLU A 124 1.75 -19.02 -4.66
C GLU A 124 0.23 -18.82 -4.52
N GLU A 125 -0.57 -19.77 -5.01
CA GLU A 125 -2.03 -19.66 -4.98
C GLU A 125 -2.56 -19.76 -3.55
N ASN A 126 -2.00 -20.66 -2.76
CA ASN A 126 -2.47 -20.95 -1.39
C ASN A 126 -1.68 -20.27 -0.27
N SER A 127 -0.65 -19.47 -0.60
CA SER A 127 0.06 -18.67 0.41
C SER A 127 -0.80 -17.53 0.92
N GLN A 128 -0.72 -17.26 2.23
CA GLN A 128 -1.45 -16.16 2.89
C GLN A 128 -0.86 -14.80 2.52
N VAL A 129 0.47 -14.74 2.38
CA VAL A 129 1.20 -13.53 1.98
C VAL A 129 1.98 -13.82 0.69
N ASN A 130 1.91 -12.93 -0.29
CA ASN A 130 2.66 -13.08 -1.53
C ASN A 130 3.46 -11.83 -1.83
N PHE A 131 4.76 -12.01 -1.99
CA PHE A 131 5.66 -10.97 -2.44
C PHE A 131 5.86 -11.07 -3.95
N TYR A 132 5.56 -9.99 -4.65
CA TYR A 132 5.78 -9.84 -6.08
C TYR A 132 6.79 -8.73 -6.31
N CYS A 133 7.77 -8.93 -7.19
CA CYS A 133 8.64 -7.84 -7.59
C CYS A 133 8.24 -7.25 -8.94
N ALA A 134 8.06 -5.92 -8.95
CA ALA A 134 7.78 -5.14 -10.15
C ALA A 134 8.99 -4.29 -10.54
N ASN A 135 9.04 -3.86 -11.80
CA ASN A 135 10.12 -3.02 -12.34
C ASN A 135 9.75 -1.52 -12.36
N SER A 136 8.46 -1.19 -12.26
CA SER A 136 7.96 0.18 -12.18
C SER A 136 6.66 0.25 -11.38
N THR A 137 6.29 1.46 -10.98
CA THR A 137 5.07 1.79 -10.22
C THR A 137 3.91 2.22 -11.11
N ASP A 138 4.10 2.17 -12.44
CA ASP A 138 3.18 2.71 -13.43
C ASP A 138 1.83 1.99 -13.40
N GLU A 139 1.86 0.67 -13.23
CA GLU A 139 0.68 -0.20 -13.16
C GLU A 139 0.07 -0.28 -11.75
N SER A 140 0.63 0.43 -10.77
CA SER A 140 0.23 0.33 -9.38
C SER A 140 -0.73 1.46 -8.99
N LEU A 141 -1.81 1.08 -8.31
CA LEU A 141 -2.78 1.99 -7.72
C LEU A 141 -2.18 2.54 -6.42
N LEU A 142 -1.16 3.39 -6.52
CA LEU A 142 -0.51 4.01 -5.36
C LEU A 142 -1.59 4.65 -4.49
N ASN A 143 -1.83 4.08 -3.31
CA ASN A 143 -2.84 4.47 -2.33
C ASN A 143 -2.13 4.84 -1.00
N PHE A 144 -2.88 5.06 0.09
CA PHE A 144 -2.30 5.41 1.38
C PHE A 144 -1.51 4.24 2.02
N GLU A 145 -1.67 3.01 1.52
CA GLU A 145 -0.91 1.83 1.94
C GLU A 145 0.39 1.70 1.15
N ALA A 146 0.73 2.65 0.26
CA ALA A 146 1.97 2.58 -0.51
C ALA A 146 3.14 3.17 0.29
N ASP A 147 4.09 2.30 0.65
CA ASP A 147 5.25 2.66 1.46
C ASP A 147 6.36 3.25 0.60
N SER A 148 6.95 4.35 1.08
CA SER A 148 8.00 5.08 0.38
C SER A 148 9.37 4.79 1.00
N TRP A 149 10.43 5.22 0.32
CA TRP A 149 11.78 5.11 0.87
C TRP A 149 12.59 6.34 0.48
N SER A 150 12.89 7.21 1.46
CA SER A 150 13.58 8.52 1.39
C SER A 150 12.68 9.75 1.33
N GLU A 151 12.94 10.72 2.22
CA GLU A 151 12.36 12.08 2.20
C GLU A 151 12.69 12.87 0.92
N SER A 152 13.76 12.50 0.21
CA SER A 152 14.35 13.34 -0.85
C SER A 152 14.00 12.91 -2.27
N ASN A 153 13.41 11.73 -2.48
CA ASN A 153 12.88 11.28 -3.76
C ASN A 153 11.71 10.31 -3.53
N TYR A 154 10.53 10.68 -4.03
CA TYR A 154 9.23 9.98 -3.98
C TYR A 154 9.24 8.59 -4.66
N PHE A 155 10.14 7.70 -4.28
CA PHE A 155 10.22 6.36 -4.83
C PHE A 155 9.43 5.42 -3.94
N VAL A 156 8.24 5.03 -4.42
CA VAL A 156 7.43 3.98 -3.78
C VAL A 156 8.26 2.70 -3.75
N ALA A 157 8.47 2.20 -2.55
CA ALA A 157 9.32 1.08 -2.25
C ALA A 157 8.55 -0.24 -2.29
N ALA A 158 7.33 -0.21 -1.76
CA ALA A 158 6.42 -1.33 -1.72
C ALA A 158 4.97 -0.86 -1.78
N GLN A 159 4.06 -1.82 -1.98
CA GLN A 159 2.64 -1.61 -1.86
C GLN A 159 1.96 -2.93 -1.43
N PRO A 160 1.51 -3.05 -0.18
CA PRO A 160 0.54 -4.03 0.24
C PRO A 160 -0.84 -3.81 -0.41
N ASN A 161 -1.55 -4.92 -0.62
CA ASN A 161 -2.92 -4.99 -1.08
C ASN A 161 -3.62 -6.15 -0.36
N PHE A 162 -4.61 -5.81 0.46
CA PHE A 162 -5.36 -6.75 1.29
C PHE A 162 -6.58 -7.26 0.51
N VAL A 163 -6.64 -8.57 0.26
CA VAL A 163 -7.76 -9.21 -0.44
C VAL A 163 -8.77 -9.72 0.58
N PHE A 164 -10.01 -9.23 0.47
CA PHE A 164 -11.11 -9.54 1.38
C PHE A 164 -12.08 -10.59 0.79
N GLU A 165 -12.61 -11.45 1.66
CA GLU A 165 -13.78 -12.32 1.41
C GLU A 165 -14.65 -12.27 2.66
N ASP A 166 -15.92 -11.90 2.51
CA ASP A 166 -16.89 -11.76 3.62
C ASP A 166 -16.32 -10.96 4.81
N GLU A 167 -15.74 -9.79 4.54
CA GLU A 167 -15.12 -8.87 5.52
C GLU A 167 -13.84 -9.39 6.19
N THR A 168 -13.40 -10.60 5.87
CA THR A 168 -12.15 -11.19 6.38
C THR A 168 -11.02 -11.07 5.37
N ILE A 169 -9.81 -10.76 5.83
CA ILE A 169 -8.62 -10.78 4.97
C ILE A 169 -8.25 -12.23 4.70
N LYS A 170 -8.27 -12.61 3.41
CA LYS A 170 -7.87 -13.96 2.96
C LYS A 170 -6.43 -14.02 2.53
N LYS A 171 -5.92 -12.91 2.00
CA LYS A 171 -4.62 -12.86 1.34
C LYS A 171 -4.06 -11.45 1.37
N VAL A 172 -2.75 -11.34 1.55
CA VAL A 172 -2.02 -10.07 1.41
C VAL A 172 -1.07 -10.20 0.23
N LYS A 173 -1.22 -9.31 -0.75
CA LYS A 173 -0.34 -9.22 -1.90
C LYS A 173 0.54 -8.00 -1.73
N ILE A 174 1.85 -8.20 -1.71
CA ILE A 174 2.83 -7.14 -1.48
C ILE A 174 3.67 -7.00 -2.75
N THR A 175 3.62 -5.83 -3.37
CA THR A 175 4.46 -5.53 -4.54
C THR A 175 5.69 -4.76 -4.10
N LEU A 176 6.89 -5.20 -4.49
CA LEU A 176 8.18 -4.57 -4.21
C LEU A 176 8.74 -3.94 -5.50
N PHE A 177 9.04 -2.64 -5.50
CA PHE A 177 9.34 -1.91 -6.74
C PHE A 177 10.81 -1.62 -7.01
N SER A 178 11.69 -1.79 -6.02
CA SER A 178 13.12 -1.49 -6.21
C SER A 178 14.00 -2.63 -5.75
N GLN A 179 14.27 -3.50 -6.73
CA GLN A 179 14.95 -4.79 -6.59
C GLN A 179 16.48 -4.68 -6.48
N ASN A 180 17.05 -3.49 -6.75
CA ASN A 180 18.49 -3.26 -6.78
C ASN A 180 19.01 -2.47 -5.56
N LYS A 181 18.18 -2.26 -4.54
CA LYS A 181 18.58 -1.56 -3.31
C LYS A 181 19.75 -2.26 -2.64
N GLU A 182 20.58 -1.49 -1.94
CA GLU A 182 21.65 -2.02 -1.10
C GLU A 182 21.13 -2.51 0.26
N CYS A 183 19.90 -2.15 0.61
CA CYS A 183 19.35 -2.28 1.95
C CYS A 183 17.99 -2.99 1.92
N GLY A 184 17.81 -3.95 2.82
CA GLY A 184 16.64 -4.84 2.88
C GLY A 184 15.58 -4.48 3.93
N GLY A 185 15.55 -3.22 4.40
CA GLY A 185 14.64 -2.81 5.47
C GLY A 185 13.18 -2.74 5.03
N ILE A 186 12.91 -2.53 3.73
CA ILE A 186 11.53 -2.53 3.23
C ILE A 186 10.91 -3.93 3.33
N GLU A 187 11.68 -4.98 3.07
CA GLU A 187 11.24 -6.37 3.18
C GLU A 187 10.81 -6.70 4.61
N LEU A 188 11.51 -6.15 5.59
CA LEU A 188 11.16 -6.27 7.00
C LEU A 188 9.87 -5.53 7.35
N HIS A 189 9.70 -4.32 6.80
CA HIS A 189 8.51 -3.51 6.97
C HIS A 189 7.29 -4.23 6.39
N GLU A 190 7.41 -4.72 5.16
CA GLU A 190 6.36 -5.46 4.50
C GLU A 190 6.01 -6.79 5.15
N LEU A 191 6.97 -7.49 5.76
CA LEU A 191 6.67 -8.66 6.56
C LEU A 191 5.86 -8.31 7.81
N LEU A 192 5.99 -7.12 8.39
CA LEU A 192 5.11 -6.70 9.48
C LEU A 192 3.67 -6.47 8.99
N HIS A 193 3.50 -5.89 7.81
CA HIS A 193 2.19 -5.80 7.15
C HIS A 193 1.60 -7.17 6.84
N GLY A 194 2.44 -8.08 6.32
CA GLY A 194 2.05 -9.46 6.07
C GLY A 194 1.63 -10.22 7.32
N LEU A 195 2.12 -9.83 8.51
CA LEU A 195 1.71 -10.42 9.79
C LEU A 195 0.44 -9.79 10.37
N GLY A 196 -0.07 -8.69 9.82
CA GLY A 196 -1.33 -8.12 10.28
C GLY A 196 -1.30 -6.68 10.74
N LEU A 197 -0.12 -6.06 10.84
CA LEU A 197 -0.03 -4.63 11.20
C LEU A 197 -0.49 -3.82 10.01
N ARG A 198 -1.62 -3.12 10.09
CA ARG A 198 -2.02 -2.16 9.06
C ARG A 198 -1.61 -0.74 9.41
N ASN A 199 -1.37 -0.50 10.70
CA ASN A 199 -0.81 0.76 11.18
C ASN A 199 0.71 0.68 11.36
N HIS A 200 1.36 1.84 11.33
CA HIS A 200 2.79 1.97 11.62
C HIS A 200 3.02 2.12 13.12
N TYR A 201 3.74 1.15 13.70
CA TYR A 201 4.09 1.14 15.12
C TYR A 201 5.58 1.40 15.30
N GLY A 202 5.92 2.37 16.15
CA GLY A 202 7.30 2.79 16.38
C GLY A 202 7.84 3.77 15.33
N TYR A 203 8.91 4.47 15.71
CA TYR A 203 9.55 5.48 14.86
C TYR A 203 10.05 4.87 13.55
N TRP A 204 10.55 3.64 13.64
CA TRP A 204 11.12 2.88 12.53
C TRP A 204 10.12 2.64 11.38
N MET A 205 8.92 2.17 11.73
CA MET A 205 7.89 1.85 10.75
C MET A 205 7.26 3.12 10.18
N PHE A 206 7.23 4.21 10.97
CA PHE A 206 6.59 5.46 10.55
C PHE A 206 7.45 6.32 9.62
N TYR A 207 8.75 6.45 9.89
CA TYR A 207 9.61 7.39 9.16
C TYR A 207 10.35 6.75 7.98
N GLU A 208 10.31 5.42 7.82
CA GLU A 208 10.88 4.69 6.65
C GLU A 208 12.36 5.01 6.33
N GLU A 209 13.09 5.66 7.24
CA GLU A 209 14.09 6.64 6.80
C GLU A 209 15.52 6.10 6.61
N SER A 210 15.91 4.96 7.18
CA SER A 210 17.27 4.44 6.95
C SER A 210 17.52 3.04 7.49
N LEU A 211 17.11 1.98 6.80
CA LEU A 211 17.27 0.64 7.37
C LEU A 211 17.95 -0.31 6.40
N CYS A 212 19.26 -0.14 6.32
CA CYS A 212 20.10 -1.27 6.00
C CYS A 212 19.99 -2.25 7.17
N LEU A 213 19.65 -3.51 6.86
CA LEU A 213 19.49 -4.61 7.83
C LEU A 213 20.77 -4.94 8.61
N ASP A 214 21.81 -4.13 8.50
CA ASP A 214 23.12 -4.34 9.10
C ASP A 214 23.17 -3.81 10.54
N ASP A 215 22.31 -2.84 10.89
CA ASP A 215 22.21 -2.34 12.26
C ASP A 215 21.10 -3.02 13.08
N GLY A 216 20.20 -3.78 12.43
CA GLY A 216 19.24 -4.66 13.10
C GLY A 216 18.27 -3.98 14.09
N VAL A 217 18.18 -2.64 14.09
CA VAL A 217 17.29 -1.91 14.99
C VAL A 217 15.89 -1.92 14.40
N ILE A 218 15.11 -2.95 14.69
CA ILE A 218 13.65 -2.83 14.67
C ILE A 218 13.26 -2.12 15.96
N ASP A 219 12.42 -1.10 15.87
CA ASP A 219 11.80 -0.56 17.07
C ASP A 219 10.99 -1.68 17.77
N ARG A 220 11.08 -1.75 19.10
CA ARG A 220 10.43 -2.82 19.86
C ARG A 220 8.91 -2.71 19.82
N GLU A 221 8.37 -1.55 19.44
CA GLU A 221 6.93 -1.30 19.36
C GLU A 221 6.22 -2.21 18.34
N SER A 222 6.73 -2.33 17.11
CA SER A 222 6.11 -3.18 16.09
C SER A 222 6.12 -4.65 16.50
N ILE A 223 7.25 -5.12 17.06
CA ILE A 223 7.36 -6.50 17.58
C ILE A 223 6.43 -6.72 18.78
N SER A 224 6.33 -5.75 19.68
CA SER A 224 5.41 -5.84 20.82
C SER A 224 3.96 -5.93 20.36
N LYS A 225 3.61 -5.16 19.32
CA LYS A 225 2.28 -5.22 18.73
C LYS A 225 1.97 -6.57 18.07
N ILE A 226 2.95 -7.15 17.36
CA ILE A 226 2.82 -8.53 16.85
C ILE A 226 2.56 -9.50 18.00
N LYS A 227 3.32 -9.42 19.10
CA LYS A 227 3.10 -10.28 20.26
C LYS A 227 1.72 -10.11 20.88
N GLU A 228 1.23 -8.88 20.97
CA GLU A 228 -0.11 -8.56 21.47
C GLU A 228 -1.20 -9.20 20.60
N ILE A 229 -1.14 -8.99 19.27
CA ILE A 229 -2.12 -9.48 18.30
C ILE A 229 -2.22 -11.01 18.30
N TYR A 230 -1.08 -11.68 18.45
CA TYR A 230 -0.98 -13.14 18.44
C TYR A 230 -0.98 -13.79 19.83
N GLY A 231 -0.98 -13.02 20.91
CA GLY A 231 -0.94 -13.53 22.29
C GLY A 231 0.36 -14.27 22.64
N LEU A 232 1.51 -13.75 22.21
CA LEU A 232 2.85 -14.36 22.32
C LEU A 232 3.67 -13.84 23.53
N GLU A 233 3.02 -13.66 24.68
CA GLU A 233 3.66 -13.18 25.93
C GLU A 233 4.50 -14.26 26.64
#